data_AF-A0A4Y9PPQ2-F1
#
_entry.id   AF-A0A4Y9PPQ2-F1
#
_cell.length_a   1.000
_cell.length_b   1.000
_cell.length_c   1.000
_cell.angle_alpha   90.00
_cell.angle_beta   90.00
_cell.angle_gamma   90.00
#
_symmetry.space_group_name_H-M   'P 1'
#
loop_
_entity.id
_entity.type
_entity.pdbx_description
1 polymer ?
#
loop_
_entity_poly.entity_id
_entity_poly.type
_entity_poly.pdbx_seq_one_letter_code
_entity_poly.pdbx_strand_id
1 'polypeptide(L)'
;MLVHVNHCLILWYLCIAFMIIGVRVDSYQDGETTAGDIAGLTGIIAILAAWLFGTYWLRRWAARPPSPRARLKDWRRDLTALANGFLPSPSRDATFASVITPRNRRVREYPRFIGPGVEFGTLEHQRAKSVRWHYIAVALPAPLPHLILDATANNRRGSDLPVDVGRSQRLSLEGDFDRWFRVYTPTAYGADALYVLTPDVMAALIDEASGYNVEIVDDALVFFTPAIVDFGSPEHWEAVGAVLSSVVPRILAKAFHYVDERVPGQEVPRALTAVRTALADPEVAWTPPAPRIGADGRRLDVRDPETGLAPILRAIGWFALLVFLYPVPGIFAFAGFMSVIDGH
;
A
#
# COMPACT_ATOMS: atom_id res chain seq x y z
N MET A 1 -16.60 -3.63 -7.77
CA MET A 1 -17.34 -4.52 -6.85
C MET A 1 -18.81 -4.67 -7.26
N LEU A 2 -19.58 -3.57 -7.38
CA LEU A 2 -21.02 -3.60 -7.75
C LEU A 2 -21.31 -4.40 -9.03
N VAL A 3 -20.48 -4.23 -10.07
CA VAL A 3 -20.61 -4.95 -11.34
C VAL A 3 -20.42 -6.46 -11.14
N HIS A 4 -19.45 -6.91 -10.34
CA HIS A 4 -19.23 -8.36 -10.12
C HIS A 4 -20.39 -9.01 -9.35
N VAL A 5 -20.88 -8.35 -8.30
CA VAL A 5 -22.05 -8.82 -7.54
C VAL A 5 -23.28 -8.95 -8.46
N ASN A 6 -23.48 -7.99 -9.37
CA ASN A 6 -24.57 -8.04 -10.34
C ASN A 6 -24.48 -9.26 -11.29
N HIS A 7 -23.28 -9.61 -11.79
CA HIS A 7 -23.13 -10.79 -12.65
C HIS A 7 -23.38 -12.09 -11.88
N CYS A 8 -22.95 -12.16 -10.63
CA CYS A 8 -23.20 -13.30 -9.75
C CYS A 8 -24.72 -13.51 -9.54
N LEU A 9 -25.47 -12.44 -9.28
CA LEU A 9 -26.91 -12.53 -9.06
C LEU A 9 -27.67 -12.99 -10.31
N ILE A 10 -27.24 -12.59 -11.51
CA ILE A 10 -27.82 -13.05 -12.77
C ILE A 10 -27.62 -14.57 -12.95
N LEU A 11 -26.43 -15.09 -12.61
CA LEU A 11 -26.15 -16.53 -12.69
C LEU A 11 -27.01 -17.34 -11.72
N TRP A 12 -27.14 -16.89 -10.47
CA TRP A 12 -27.99 -17.56 -9.48
C TRP A 12 -29.47 -17.50 -9.83
N TYR A 13 -29.93 -16.39 -10.39
CA TYR A 13 -31.29 -16.26 -10.91
C TYR A 13 -31.58 -17.31 -11.99
N LEU A 14 -30.69 -17.45 -12.98
CA LEU A 14 -30.82 -18.46 -14.03
C LEU A 14 -30.80 -19.88 -13.46
N CYS A 15 -29.90 -20.17 -12.52
CA CYS A 15 -29.83 -21.47 -11.85
C CYS A 15 -31.15 -21.83 -11.16
N ILE A 16 -31.69 -20.94 -10.34
CA ILE A 16 -32.92 -21.19 -9.60
C ILE A 16 -34.11 -21.31 -10.57
N ALA A 17 -34.19 -20.43 -11.56
CA ALA A 17 -35.26 -20.43 -12.55
C ALA A 17 -35.30 -21.73 -13.37
N PHE A 18 -34.14 -22.19 -13.87
CA PHE A 18 -34.07 -23.45 -14.61
C PHE A 18 -34.25 -24.68 -13.71
N MET A 19 -33.77 -24.65 -12.46
CA MET A 19 -34.02 -25.75 -11.52
C MET A 19 -35.50 -25.90 -11.20
N ILE A 20 -36.22 -24.80 -10.95
CA ILE A 20 -37.67 -24.82 -10.67
C ILE A 20 -38.44 -25.40 -11.87
N ILE A 21 -38.09 -24.98 -13.09
CA ILE A 21 -38.73 -25.51 -14.31
C ILE A 21 -38.39 -26.99 -14.49
N GLY A 22 -37.11 -27.36 -14.41
CA GLY A 22 -36.67 -28.75 -14.60
C GLY A 22 -37.32 -29.71 -13.61
N VAL A 23 -37.36 -29.36 -12.32
CA VAL A 23 -38.08 -30.15 -11.29
C VAL A 23 -39.57 -30.26 -11.63
N ARG A 24 -40.20 -29.19 -12.12
CA ARG A 24 -41.63 -29.22 -12.44
C ARG A 24 -41.94 -30.16 -13.62
N VAL A 25 -41.16 -30.07 -14.69
CA VAL A 25 -41.31 -30.89 -15.90
C VAL A 25 -41.03 -32.37 -15.60
N ASP A 26 -39.96 -32.65 -14.85
CA ASP A 26 -39.52 -34.02 -14.57
C ASP A 26 -40.38 -34.73 -13.50
N SER A 27 -40.73 -34.05 -12.40
CA SER A 27 -41.43 -34.70 -11.27
C SER A 27 -42.97 -34.67 -11.34
N TYR A 28 -43.57 -33.77 -12.12
CA TYR A 28 -45.03 -33.58 -12.11
C TYR A 28 -45.70 -33.77 -13.46
N GLN A 29 -44.95 -33.82 -14.57
CA GLN A 29 -45.51 -33.80 -15.92
C GLN A 29 -45.02 -34.97 -16.79
N ASP A 30 -44.33 -35.96 -16.22
CA ASP A 30 -43.79 -37.14 -16.92
C ASP A 30 -43.01 -36.80 -18.21
N GLY A 31 -42.33 -35.65 -18.21
CA GLY A 31 -41.56 -35.16 -19.36
C GLY A 31 -42.33 -34.36 -20.40
N GLU A 32 -43.65 -34.19 -20.28
CA GLU A 32 -44.43 -33.38 -21.24
C GLU A 32 -44.46 -31.88 -20.87
N THR A 33 -44.06 -31.02 -21.81
CA THR A 33 -44.09 -29.57 -21.59
C THR A 33 -45.49 -28.99 -21.78
N THR A 34 -46.01 -28.27 -20.76
CA THR A 34 -47.33 -27.62 -20.87
C THR A 34 -47.22 -26.15 -21.29
N ALA A 35 -48.32 -25.59 -21.82
CA ALA A 35 -48.39 -24.16 -22.18
C ALA A 35 -48.06 -23.22 -21.00
N GLY A 36 -48.28 -23.65 -19.76
CA GLY A 36 -47.91 -22.91 -18.56
C GLY A 36 -46.39 -22.81 -18.34
N ASP A 37 -45.63 -23.81 -18.79
CA ASP A 37 -44.17 -23.83 -18.67
C ASP A 37 -43.51 -22.94 -19.73
N ILE A 38 -44.07 -22.93 -20.95
CA ILE A 38 -43.68 -21.98 -22.01
C ILE A 38 -43.92 -20.53 -21.56
N ALA A 39 -45.07 -20.26 -20.92
CA ALA A 39 -45.36 -18.94 -20.36
C ALA A 39 -44.40 -18.56 -19.21
N GLY A 40 -44.06 -19.51 -18.34
CA GLY A 40 -43.08 -19.30 -17.26
C GLY A 40 -41.69 -19.00 -17.79
N LEU A 41 -41.23 -19.74 -18.80
CA LEU A 41 -39.92 -19.57 -19.45
C LEU A 41 -39.85 -18.22 -20.16
N THR A 42 -40.94 -17.79 -20.81
CA THR A 42 -41.07 -16.45 -21.40
C THR A 42 -40.95 -15.35 -20.35
N GLY A 43 -41.59 -15.52 -19.19
CA GLY A 43 -41.46 -14.59 -18.05
C GLY A 43 -40.01 -14.50 -17.53
N ILE A 44 -39.31 -15.62 -17.44
CA ILE A 44 -37.91 -15.66 -17.01
C ILE A 44 -36.99 -14.94 -18.01
N ILE A 45 -37.18 -15.18 -19.31
CA ILE A 45 -36.42 -14.49 -20.36
C ILE A 45 -36.69 -12.97 -20.32
N ALA A 46 -37.93 -12.55 -20.09
CA ALA A 46 -38.28 -11.13 -20.00
C ALA A 46 -37.58 -10.44 -18.81
N ILE A 47 -37.56 -11.09 -17.63
CA ILE A 47 -36.84 -10.60 -16.45
C ILE A 47 -35.34 -10.52 -16.71
N LEU A 48 -34.76 -11.56 -17.32
CA LEU A 48 -33.34 -11.59 -17.69
C LEU A 48 -33.00 -10.44 -18.65
N ALA A 49 -33.81 -10.22 -19.69
CA ALA A 49 -33.60 -9.15 -20.66
C ALA A 49 -33.65 -7.77 -20.01
N ALA A 50 -34.63 -7.52 -19.13
CA ALA A 50 -34.71 -6.27 -18.37
C ALA A 50 -33.49 -6.07 -17.46
N TRP A 51 -33.00 -7.14 -16.82
CA TRP A 51 -31.83 -7.07 -15.95
C TRP A 51 -30.53 -6.85 -16.73
N LEU A 52 -30.34 -7.50 -17.88
CA LEU A 52 -29.21 -7.27 -18.77
C LEU A 52 -29.21 -5.83 -19.31
N PHE A 53 -30.38 -5.29 -19.65
CA PHE A 53 -30.53 -3.89 -20.02
C PHE A 53 -30.12 -2.94 -18.89
N GLY A 54 -30.59 -3.17 -17.66
CA GLY A 54 -30.16 -2.41 -16.48
C GLY A 54 -28.64 -2.52 -16.23
N THR A 55 -28.07 -3.71 -16.44
CA THR A 55 -26.62 -3.96 -16.30
C THR A 55 -25.81 -3.18 -17.32
N TYR A 56 -26.26 -3.12 -18.57
CA TYR A 56 -25.64 -2.33 -19.63
C TYR A 56 -25.60 -0.84 -19.25
N TRP A 57 -26.72 -0.30 -18.78
CA TRP A 57 -26.80 1.09 -18.32
C TRP A 57 -25.92 1.36 -17.11
N LEU A 58 -25.89 0.45 -16.15
CA LEU A 58 -25.04 0.54 -14.97
C LEU A 58 -23.55 0.57 -15.34
N ARG A 59 -23.12 -0.31 -16.26
CA ARG A 59 -21.74 -0.33 -16.79
C ARG A 59 -21.41 0.98 -17.50
N ARG A 60 -22.32 1.48 -18.35
CA ARG A 60 -22.14 2.76 -19.05
C ARG A 60 -22.06 3.94 -18.08
N TRP A 61 -22.86 3.92 -17.02
CA TRP A 61 -22.81 4.94 -15.97
C TRP A 61 -21.52 4.89 -15.16
N ALA A 62 -21.06 3.69 -14.79
CA ALA A 62 -19.81 3.48 -14.06
C ALA A 62 -18.55 3.84 -14.88
N ALA A 63 -18.63 3.80 -16.21
CA ALA A 63 -17.55 4.20 -17.13
C ALA A 63 -17.54 5.70 -17.47
N ARG A 64 -18.44 6.51 -16.88
CA ARG A 64 -18.47 7.95 -17.14
C ARG A 64 -17.18 8.61 -16.64
N PRO A 65 -16.64 9.60 -17.38
CA PRO A 65 -15.49 10.36 -16.93
C PRO A 65 -15.80 11.07 -15.59
N PRO A 66 -14.76 11.40 -14.79
CA PRO A 66 -14.95 12.07 -13.52
C PRO A 66 -15.76 13.35 -13.69
N SER A 67 -16.62 13.63 -12.71
CA SER A 67 -17.51 14.80 -12.74
C SER A 67 -16.69 16.11 -12.86
N PRO A 68 -17.26 17.18 -13.43
CA PRO A 68 -16.57 18.47 -13.50
C PRO A 68 -16.06 18.98 -12.15
N ARG A 69 -16.81 18.70 -11.07
CA ARG A 69 -16.42 19.03 -9.69
C ARG A 69 -15.19 18.23 -9.23
N ALA A 70 -15.12 16.95 -9.56
CA ALA A 70 -13.95 16.11 -9.25
C ALA A 70 -12.70 16.62 -9.98
N ARG A 71 -12.83 16.94 -11.27
CA ARG A 71 -11.74 17.54 -12.06
C ARG A 71 -11.27 18.87 -11.48
N LEU A 72 -12.20 19.74 -11.04
CA LEU A 72 -11.86 21.00 -10.40
C LEU A 72 -11.10 20.80 -9.08
N LYS A 73 -11.48 19.78 -8.29
CA LYS A 73 -10.76 19.43 -7.07
C LYS A 73 -9.33 18.99 -7.38
N ASP A 74 -9.14 18.13 -8.38
CA ASP A 74 -7.81 17.71 -8.83
C ASP A 74 -6.97 18.90 -9.30
N TRP A 75 -7.55 19.81 -10.09
CA TRP A 75 -6.85 21.01 -10.55
C TRP A 75 -6.46 21.97 -9.42
N ARG A 76 -7.35 22.20 -8.45
CA ARG A 76 -7.04 23.04 -7.29
C ARG A 76 -5.86 22.48 -6.51
N ARG A 77 -5.89 21.17 -6.23
CA ARG A 77 -4.81 20.45 -5.58
C ARG A 77 -3.49 20.60 -6.35
N ASP A 78 -3.51 20.39 -7.66
CA ASP A 78 -2.31 20.43 -8.49
C ASP A 78 -1.73 21.86 -8.59
N LEU A 79 -2.59 22.89 -8.62
CA LEU A 79 -2.18 24.30 -8.55
C LEU A 79 -1.60 24.65 -7.18
N THR A 80 -2.20 24.17 -6.09
CA THR A 80 -1.65 24.35 -4.74
C THR A 80 -0.26 23.72 -4.63
N ALA A 81 -0.05 22.54 -5.22
CA ALA A 81 1.27 21.91 -5.27
C ALA A 81 2.30 22.80 -5.96
N LEU A 82 1.98 23.31 -7.15
CA LEU A 82 2.85 24.20 -7.90
C LEU A 82 3.15 25.49 -7.14
N ALA A 83 2.16 26.07 -6.45
CA ALA A 83 2.34 27.25 -5.61
C ALA A 83 3.29 27.01 -4.42
N ASN A 84 3.35 25.78 -3.93
CA ASN A 84 4.28 25.35 -2.88
C ASN A 84 5.62 24.83 -3.43
N GLY A 85 5.86 24.94 -4.74
CA GLY A 85 7.11 24.51 -5.38
C GLY A 85 7.23 23.01 -5.68
N PHE A 86 6.11 22.27 -5.64
CA PHE A 86 6.07 20.84 -5.93
C PHE A 86 5.37 20.53 -7.25
N LEU A 87 5.89 19.57 -8.00
CA LEU A 87 5.32 19.15 -9.28
C LEU A 87 4.39 17.94 -9.09
N PRO A 88 3.14 17.98 -9.56
CA PRO A 88 2.28 16.81 -9.62
C PRO A 88 2.85 15.76 -10.58
N SER A 89 3.18 14.58 -10.08
CA SER A 89 3.82 13.50 -10.85
C SER A 89 3.31 12.14 -10.38
N PRO A 90 2.08 11.74 -10.77
CA PRO A 90 1.50 10.48 -10.31
C PRO A 90 2.24 9.26 -10.86
N SER A 91 2.34 8.20 -10.05
CA SER A 91 3.01 6.95 -10.43
C SER A 91 2.09 5.74 -10.29
N ARG A 92 2.29 4.74 -11.15
CA ARG A 92 1.61 3.43 -11.07
C ARG A 92 2.47 2.36 -10.40
N ASP A 93 3.69 2.71 -10.04
CA ASP A 93 4.70 1.85 -9.44
C ASP A 93 5.29 2.56 -8.23
N ALA A 94 5.89 1.81 -7.31
CA ALA A 94 6.57 2.39 -6.15
C ALA A 94 7.82 3.16 -6.60
N THR A 95 7.99 4.39 -6.13
CA THR A 95 9.17 5.22 -6.46
C THR A 95 10.25 5.23 -5.37
N PHE A 96 9.93 4.70 -4.19
CA PHE A 96 10.82 4.63 -3.04
C PHE A 96 10.77 3.26 -2.34
N ALA A 97 11.83 2.93 -1.60
CA ALA A 97 11.89 1.72 -0.78
C ALA A 97 11.30 1.97 0.61
N SER A 98 10.41 1.08 1.06
CA SER A 98 9.77 1.12 2.39
C SER A 98 8.99 -0.18 2.65
N VAL A 99 8.66 -0.45 3.92
CA VAL A 99 7.68 -1.49 4.30
C VAL A 99 6.30 -1.27 3.68
N ILE A 100 5.91 -0.04 3.32
CA ILE A 100 4.64 0.25 2.64
C ILE A 100 4.71 0.07 1.10
N THR A 101 5.91 -0.09 0.54
CA THR A 101 6.19 -0.33 -0.89
C THR A 101 6.88 -1.68 -1.15
N PRO A 102 6.34 -2.82 -0.68
CA PRO A 102 7.00 -4.10 -0.88
C PRO A 102 7.06 -4.48 -2.37
N ARG A 103 8.22 -4.97 -2.83
CA ARG A 103 8.52 -5.25 -4.26
C ARG A 103 7.48 -6.11 -4.99
N ASN A 104 6.77 -6.99 -4.29
CA ASN A 104 5.82 -7.94 -4.87
C ASN A 104 4.38 -7.40 -4.93
N ARG A 105 4.12 -6.17 -4.48
CA ARG A 105 2.77 -5.58 -4.51
C ARG A 105 2.69 -4.44 -5.51
N ARG A 106 1.63 -4.49 -6.33
CA ARG A 106 1.26 -3.36 -7.16
C ARG A 106 0.70 -2.25 -6.29
N VAL A 107 1.34 -1.09 -6.35
CA VAL A 107 0.91 0.12 -5.66
C VAL A 107 0.49 1.16 -6.68
N ARG A 108 -0.02 2.29 -6.22
CA ARG A 108 -0.32 3.46 -7.02
C ARG A 108 -0.13 4.68 -6.14
N GLU A 109 0.62 5.65 -6.63
CA GLU A 109 0.89 6.88 -5.91
C GLU A 109 0.10 8.00 -6.57
N TYR A 110 -1.03 8.34 -5.96
CA TYR A 110 -1.93 9.35 -6.46
C TYR A 110 -2.80 9.97 -5.35
N PRO A 111 -2.74 11.29 -5.15
CA PRO A 111 -1.80 12.21 -5.79
C PRO A 111 -0.34 11.95 -5.35
N ARG A 112 0.63 12.37 -6.16
CA ARG A 112 2.06 12.38 -5.83
C ARG A 112 2.65 13.71 -6.27
N PHE A 113 3.43 14.31 -5.39
CA PHE A 113 4.09 15.59 -5.59
C PHE A 113 5.59 15.42 -5.38
N ILE A 114 6.39 16.00 -6.27
CA ILE A 114 7.86 15.87 -6.26
C ILE A 114 8.52 17.23 -6.10
N GLY A 115 9.60 17.27 -5.33
CA GLY A 115 10.50 18.40 -5.15
C GLY A 115 11.96 17.91 -5.06
N PRO A 116 12.93 18.81 -4.83
CA PRO A 116 14.34 18.42 -4.73
C PRO A 116 14.59 17.44 -3.58
N GLY A 117 14.88 16.17 -3.89
CA GLY A 117 15.18 15.13 -2.91
C GLY A 117 13.99 14.70 -2.05
N VAL A 118 12.76 15.09 -2.40
CA VAL A 118 11.55 14.78 -1.63
C VAL A 118 10.38 14.46 -2.55
N GLU A 119 9.57 13.50 -2.14
CA GLU A 119 8.26 13.23 -2.71
C GLU A 119 7.24 12.90 -1.63
N PHE A 120 5.99 13.27 -1.84
CA PHE A 120 4.93 12.93 -0.88
C PHE A 120 3.58 12.82 -1.59
N GLY A 121 2.64 12.16 -0.93
CA GLY A 121 1.33 11.94 -1.53
C GLY A 121 0.50 10.89 -0.83
N THR A 122 -0.30 10.20 -1.63
CA THR A 122 -1.09 9.04 -1.19
C THR A 122 -0.66 7.80 -1.95
N LEU A 123 -0.32 6.75 -1.22
CA LEU A 123 -0.01 5.44 -1.74
C LEU A 123 -1.19 4.48 -1.51
N GLU A 124 -1.67 3.88 -2.58
CA GLU A 124 -2.79 2.94 -2.60
C GLU A 124 -2.30 1.58 -3.11
N HIS A 125 -2.54 0.49 -2.38
CA HIS A 125 -2.27 -0.84 -2.94
C HIS A 125 -3.39 -1.23 -3.91
N GLN A 126 -3.08 -1.95 -4.99
CA GLN A 126 -4.07 -2.30 -6.02
C GLN A 126 -4.98 -3.49 -5.64
N ARG A 127 -5.23 -3.74 -4.34
CA ARG A 127 -6.12 -4.81 -3.85
C ARG A 127 -7.45 -4.25 -3.33
N ALA A 128 -8.54 -4.99 -3.52
CA ALA A 128 -9.83 -4.62 -2.95
C ALA A 128 -9.72 -4.57 -1.41
N LYS A 129 -9.99 -3.40 -0.82
CA LYS A 129 -9.92 -3.10 0.63
C LYS A 129 -8.51 -2.88 1.23
N SER A 130 -7.51 -2.51 0.43
CA SER A 130 -6.22 -2.13 1.01
C SER A 130 -6.26 -0.77 1.73
N VAL A 131 -5.42 -0.67 2.77
CA VAL A 131 -5.13 0.61 3.43
C VAL A 131 -4.51 1.59 2.43
N ARG A 132 -4.85 2.86 2.59
CA ARG A 132 -4.21 3.97 1.89
C ARG A 132 -3.27 4.67 2.85
N TRP A 133 -2.08 4.96 2.37
CA TRP A 133 -1.01 5.57 3.16
C TRP A 133 -0.81 6.99 2.70
N HIS A 134 -0.88 7.95 3.60
CA HIS A 134 -0.21 9.22 3.38
C HIS A 134 1.27 9.01 3.65
N TYR A 135 2.15 9.50 2.76
CA TYR A 135 3.58 9.35 2.92
C TYR A 135 4.33 10.64 2.57
N ILE A 136 5.51 10.81 3.16
CA ILE A 136 6.56 11.76 2.82
C ILE A 136 7.86 10.95 2.71
N ALA A 137 8.45 10.85 1.54
CA ALA A 137 9.72 10.17 1.30
C ALA A 137 10.80 11.18 0.94
N VAL A 138 11.94 11.07 1.60
CA VAL A 138 13.10 11.95 1.45
C VAL A 138 14.32 11.12 1.12
N ALA A 139 15.07 11.53 0.10
CA ALA A 139 16.35 10.94 -0.24
C ALA A 139 17.43 11.39 0.76
N LEU A 140 18.11 10.43 1.37
CA LEU A 140 19.23 10.67 2.26
C LEU A 140 20.53 10.82 1.44
N PRO A 141 21.45 11.70 1.85
CA PRO A 141 22.74 11.90 1.16
C PRO A 141 23.69 10.70 1.31
N ALA A 142 23.43 9.84 2.30
CA ALA A 142 24.17 8.64 2.61
C ALA A 142 23.24 7.66 3.35
N PRO A 143 23.45 6.34 3.21
CA PRO A 143 22.60 5.37 3.85
C PRO A 143 22.79 5.37 5.37
N LEU A 144 21.71 5.08 6.07
CA LEU A 144 21.69 4.87 7.53
C LEU A 144 21.26 3.42 7.83
N PRO A 145 21.57 2.90 9.03
CA PRO A 145 21.04 1.61 9.47
C PRO A 145 19.52 1.58 9.41
N HIS A 146 18.96 0.41 9.11
CA HIS A 146 17.51 0.28 9.05
C HIS A 146 16.91 0.60 10.42
N LEU A 147 15.97 1.53 10.46
CA LEU A 147 15.28 1.94 11.66
C LEU A 147 13.79 2.10 11.37
N ILE A 148 12.93 1.57 12.24
CA ILE A 148 11.48 1.84 12.19
C ILE A 148 11.04 2.43 13.52
N LEU A 149 10.33 3.54 13.47
CA LEU A 149 9.63 4.15 14.59
C LEU A 149 8.13 3.96 14.34
N ASP A 150 7.51 3.06 15.09
CA ASP A 150 6.07 2.81 15.11
C ASP A 150 5.43 3.85 16.02
N ALA A 151 4.72 4.83 15.44
CA ALA A 151 4.01 5.82 16.23
C ALA A 151 2.97 5.14 17.12
N THR A 152 2.74 5.69 18.31
CA THR A 152 1.71 5.16 19.22
C THR A 152 0.35 5.79 18.98
N ALA A 153 0.30 6.99 18.40
CA ALA A 153 -0.93 7.77 18.21
C ALA A 153 -1.87 7.23 17.11
N ASN A 154 -1.31 6.58 16.09
CA ASN A 154 -2.05 5.90 15.01
C ASN A 154 -2.48 4.47 15.36
N ASN A 155 -2.03 3.94 16.51
CA ASN A 155 -2.37 2.59 16.94
C ASN A 155 -3.82 2.51 17.40
N ARG A 156 -4.60 1.63 16.77
CA ARG A 156 -5.97 1.33 17.19
C ARG A 156 -6.02 0.19 18.20
N ARG A 157 -5.94 -1.05 17.71
CA ARG A 157 -5.93 -2.28 18.54
C ARG A 157 -4.56 -2.98 18.56
N GLY A 158 -3.54 -2.32 18.01
CA GLY A 158 -2.19 -2.83 17.76
C GLY A 158 -1.44 -1.85 16.86
N SER A 159 -0.18 -2.18 16.54
CA SER A 159 0.59 -1.45 15.52
C SER A 159 -0.17 -1.44 14.19
N ASP A 160 -0.13 -0.33 13.47
CA ASP A 160 -0.69 -0.22 12.13
C ASP A 160 0.31 -0.60 11.03
N LEU A 161 1.56 -0.91 11.37
CA LEU A 161 2.60 -1.32 10.44
C LEU A 161 2.11 -2.48 9.53
N PRO A 162 2.46 -2.48 8.24
CA PRO A 162 2.06 -3.52 7.31
C PRO A 162 2.82 -4.85 7.51
N VAL A 163 3.80 -4.87 8.43
CA VAL A 163 4.69 -5.99 8.72
C VAL A 163 4.83 -6.17 10.23
N ASP A 164 5.06 -7.41 10.65
CA ASP A 164 5.38 -7.74 12.03
C ASP A 164 6.91 -7.72 12.23
N VAL A 165 7.39 -6.84 13.10
CA VAL A 165 8.82 -6.76 13.45
C VAL A 165 9.12 -7.61 14.69
N GLY A 166 10.23 -8.34 14.69
CA GLY A 166 10.65 -9.17 15.81
C GLY A 166 10.81 -8.36 17.11
N ARG A 167 10.25 -8.85 18.23
CA ARG A 167 10.38 -8.18 19.54
C ARG A 167 11.83 -8.03 20.01
N SER A 168 12.71 -8.94 19.60
CA SER A 168 14.15 -8.90 19.89
C SER A 168 14.89 -7.73 19.21
N GLN A 169 14.25 -7.07 18.25
CA GLN A 169 14.78 -5.90 17.55
C GLN A 169 14.21 -4.59 18.11
N ARG A 170 13.40 -4.67 19.16
CA ARG A 170 12.88 -3.47 19.82
C ARG A 170 13.96 -2.84 20.69
N LEU A 171 14.17 -1.55 20.48
CA LEU A 171 15.00 -0.70 21.32
C LEU A 171 14.09 0.21 22.14
N SER A 172 14.28 0.24 23.45
CA SER A 172 13.62 1.21 24.34
C SER A 172 14.59 2.35 24.59
N LEU A 173 14.11 3.58 24.46
CA LEU A 173 14.94 4.78 24.65
C LEU A 173 14.68 5.42 26.00
N GLU A 174 15.67 6.16 26.50
CA GLU A 174 15.56 6.85 27.78
C GLU A 174 14.47 7.93 27.76
N GLY A 175 13.91 8.21 28.95
CA GLY A 175 12.85 9.18 29.14
C GLY A 175 11.48 8.67 28.69
N ASP A 176 10.66 9.58 28.18
CA ASP A 176 9.25 9.35 27.82
C ASP A 176 9.04 9.03 26.33
N PHE A 177 10.12 8.80 25.56
CA PHE A 177 10.03 8.62 24.11
C PHE A 177 9.19 7.40 23.69
N ASP A 178 9.26 6.32 24.47
CA ASP A 178 8.48 5.10 24.28
C ASP A 178 6.96 5.31 24.37
N ARG A 179 6.51 6.45 24.92
CA ARG A 179 5.09 6.86 24.91
C ARG A 179 4.62 7.30 23.53
N TRP A 180 5.52 7.80 22.69
CA TRP A 180 5.24 8.36 21.38
C TRP A 180 5.61 7.42 20.25
N PHE A 181 6.72 6.70 20.38
CA PHE A 181 7.21 5.79 19.35
C PHE A 181 7.75 4.48 19.95
N ARG A 182 7.52 3.37 19.26
CA ARG A 182 8.26 2.12 19.50
C ARG A 182 9.35 2.01 18.46
N VAL A 183 10.60 1.91 18.90
CA VAL A 183 11.76 1.89 18.01
C VAL A 183 12.18 0.45 17.73
N TYR A 184 12.43 0.16 16.45
CA TYR A 184 12.95 -1.12 15.99
C TYR A 184 14.21 -0.91 15.16
N THR A 185 15.26 -1.68 15.46
CA THR A 185 16.56 -1.64 14.80
C THR A 185 17.14 -3.05 14.69
N PRO A 186 17.97 -3.38 13.68
CA PRO A 186 18.67 -4.65 13.65
C PRO A 186 19.44 -4.88 14.96
N THR A 187 19.47 -6.12 15.45
CA THR A 187 19.97 -6.42 16.80
C THR A 187 21.41 -5.95 17.03
N ALA A 188 22.24 -5.92 15.98
CA ALA A 188 23.64 -5.46 16.06
C ALA A 188 23.82 -3.91 15.98
N TYR A 189 22.75 -3.16 15.72
CA TYR A 189 22.77 -1.72 15.40
C TYR A 189 22.08 -0.83 16.44
N GLY A 190 21.82 -1.36 17.65
CA GLY A 190 21.21 -0.59 18.73
C GLY A 190 21.96 0.70 19.08
N ALA A 191 23.30 0.67 19.11
CA ALA A 191 24.12 1.87 19.37
C ALA A 191 24.04 2.88 18.22
N ASP A 192 24.02 2.42 16.97
CA ASP A 192 23.90 3.26 15.79
C ASP A 192 22.53 3.94 15.70
N ALA A 193 21.47 3.28 16.19
CA ALA A 193 20.16 3.90 16.34
C ALA A 193 20.22 5.12 17.28
N LEU A 194 21.02 5.07 18.36
CA LEU A 194 21.21 6.20 19.28
C LEU A 194 21.99 7.36 18.64
N TYR A 195 22.87 7.07 17.68
CA TYR A 195 23.57 8.11 16.91
C TYR A 195 22.59 8.93 16.05
N VAL A 196 21.58 8.26 15.48
CA VAL A 196 20.53 8.91 14.69
C VAL A 196 19.51 9.60 15.59
N LEU A 197 19.06 8.92 16.64
CA LEU A 197 18.02 9.39 17.56
C LEU A 197 18.61 10.22 18.71
N THR A 198 19.31 11.30 18.36
CA THR A 198 19.77 12.27 19.36
C THR A 198 18.59 13.01 20.00
N PRO A 199 18.75 13.57 21.22
CA PRO A 199 17.64 14.23 21.93
C PRO A 199 16.90 15.31 21.13
N ASP A 200 17.62 16.06 20.29
CA ASP A 200 17.04 17.08 19.40
C ASP A 200 16.23 16.47 18.25
N VAL A 201 16.63 15.31 17.72
CA VAL A 201 15.85 14.56 16.71
C VAL A 201 14.61 13.97 17.36
N MET A 202 14.74 13.39 18.55
CA MET A 202 13.60 12.84 19.30
C MET A 202 12.55 13.90 19.62
N ALA A 203 12.97 15.09 20.08
CA ALA A 203 12.06 16.20 20.34
C ALA A 203 11.33 16.64 19.06
N ALA A 204 12.07 16.86 17.96
CA ALA A 204 11.47 17.26 16.68
C ALA A 204 10.47 16.21 16.14
N LEU A 205 10.77 14.91 16.32
CA LEU A 205 9.86 13.83 15.96
C LEU A 205 8.56 13.85 16.77
N ILE A 206 8.65 14.11 18.08
CA ILE A 206 7.47 14.23 18.95
C ILE A 206 6.61 15.41 18.52
N ASP A 207 7.24 16.57 18.32
CA ASP A 207 6.55 17.83 18.05
C ASP A 207 5.85 17.82 16.68
N GLU A 208 6.53 17.33 15.64
CA GLU A 208 6.07 17.49 14.25
C GLU A 208 5.66 16.19 13.55
N ALA A 209 6.11 15.03 14.05
CA ALA A 209 5.93 13.74 13.37
C ALA A 209 5.27 12.65 14.23
N SER A 210 4.71 12.97 15.40
CA SER A 210 4.09 12.00 16.32
C SER A 210 2.90 11.22 15.73
N GLY A 211 2.29 11.74 14.65
CA GLY A 211 1.24 11.05 13.89
C GLY A 211 1.73 10.13 12.75
N TYR A 212 3.04 10.06 12.53
CA TYR A 212 3.66 9.29 11.45
C TYR A 212 4.50 8.15 12.00
N ASN A 213 4.36 6.97 11.40
CA ASN A 213 5.44 6.01 11.44
C ASN A 213 6.63 6.57 10.65
N VAL A 214 7.84 6.28 11.10
CA VAL A 214 9.06 6.71 10.41
C VAL A 214 9.90 5.47 10.09
N GLU A 215 10.33 5.34 8.84
CA GLU A 215 11.24 4.30 8.41
C GLU A 215 12.48 4.94 7.78
N ILE A 216 13.63 4.44 8.18
CA ILE A 216 14.90 4.68 7.51
C ILE A 216 15.31 3.34 6.90
N VAL A 217 15.50 3.30 5.59
CA VAL A 217 15.91 2.09 4.88
C VAL A 217 16.77 2.45 3.68
N ASP A 218 17.97 1.86 3.62
CA ASP A 218 19.02 2.25 2.67
C ASP A 218 19.24 3.77 2.70
N ASP A 219 18.95 4.46 1.61
CA ASP A 219 19.07 5.90 1.38
C ASP A 219 17.71 6.63 1.40
N ALA A 220 16.67 6.04 1.98
CA ALA A 220 15.35 6.63 2.09
C ALA A 220 14.94 6.88 3.55
N LEU A 221 14.41 8.07 3.82
CA LEU A 221 13.68 8.41 5.04
C LEU A 221 12.21 8.59 4.67
N VAL A 222 11.34 7.78 5.26
CA VAL A 222 9.92 7.70 4.90
C VAL A 222 9.06 7.91 6.13
N PHE A 223 8.24 8.96 6.11
CA PHE A 223 7.16 9.17 7.07
C PHE A 223 5.88 8.62 6.46
N PHE A 224 5.10 7.83 7.19
CA PHE A 224 3.84 7.30 6.67
C PHE A 224 2.79 7.07 7.75
N THR A 225 1.52 7.23 7.39
CA THR A 225 0.37 7.04 8.30
C THR A 225 -0.86 6.59 7.52
N PRO A 226 -1.75 5.74 8.07
CA PRO A 226 -2.91 5.21 7.38
C PRO A 226 -4.04 6.24 7.36
N ALA A 227 -3.84 7.33 6.62
CA ALA A 227 -4.76 8.46 6.54
C ALA A 227 -5.24 8.72 5.10
N ILE A 228 -6.45 9.26 5.00
CA ILE A 228 -6.99 9.80 3.75
C ILE A 228 -6.81 11.31 3.81
N VAL A 229 -5.81 11.81 3.09
CA VAL A 229 -5.45 13.23 3.11
C VAL A 229 -6.15 14.00 2.00
N ASP A 230 -6.71 15.16 2.35
CA ASP A 230 -7.20 16.12 1.38
C ASP A 230 -6.17 17.22 1.14
N PHE A 231 -5.38 17.05 0.07
CA PHE A 231 -4.40 18.04 -0.39
C PHE A 231 -5.02 19.32 -0.97
N GLY A 232 -6.34 19.50 -0.88
CA GLY A 232 -6.98 20.81 -1.03
C GLY A 232 -7.02 21.65 0.26
N SER A 233 -6.73 21.06 1.43
CA SER A 233 -6.68 21.74 2.72
C SER A 233 -5.27 22.24 3.03
N PRO A 234 -5.08 23.49 3.50
CA PRO A 234 -3.76 24.03 3.86
C PRO A 234 -3.09 23.27 5.01
N GLU A 235 -3.86 22.74 5.96
CA GLU A 235 -3.37 22.02 7.14
C GLU A 235 -2.39 20.88 6.78
N HIS A 236 -2.69 20.12 5.72
CA HIS A 236 -1.81 19.02 5.31
C HIS A 236 -0.52 19.51 4.66
N TRP A 237 -0.55 20.65 3.98
CA TRP A 237 0.66 21.27 3.42
C TRP A 237 1.54 21.84 4.53
N GLU A 238 0.93 22.44 5.55
CA GLU A 238 1.61 22.95 6.75
C GLU A 238 2.27 21.80 7.52
N ALA A 239 1.57 20.69 7.74
CA ALA A 239 2.12 19.50 8.40
C ALA A 239 3.31 18.90 7.64
N VAL A 240 3.21 18.78 6.31
CA VAL A 240 4.35 18.35 5.47
C VAL A 240 5.51 19.34 5.59
N GLY A 241 5.23 20.64 5.51
CA GLY A 241 6.23 21.69 5.66
C GLY A 241 6.95 21.65 7.01
N ALA A 242 6.22 21.39 8.10
CA ALA A 242 6.77 21.30 9.45
C ALA A 242 7.74 20.10 9.59
N VAL A 243 7.35 18.93 9.09
CA VAL A 243 8.23 17.74 9.05
C VAL A 243 9.49 18.01 8.22
N LEU A 244 9.33 18.60 7.02
CA LEU A 244 10.45 18.88 6.10
C LEU A 244 11.40 19.97 6.62
N SER A 245 10.91 20.94 7.39
CA SER A 245 11.72 22.05 7.90
C SER A 245 12.35 21.76 9.27
N SER A 246 11.71 20.91 10.09
CA SER A 246 12.19 20.60 11.44
C SER A 246 12.89 19.25 11.51
N VAL A 247 12.20 18.15 11.18
CA VAL A 247 12.73 16.80 11.44
C VAL A 247 13.80 16.42 10.43
N VAL A 248 13.50 16.62 9.14
CA VAL A 248 14.34 16.16 8.02
C VAL A 248 15.77 16.71 8.08
N PRO A 249 16.02 18.02 8.27
CA PRO A 249 17.38 18.56 8.27
C PRO A 249 18.26 17.94 9.37
N ARG A 250 17.68 17.62 10.53
CA ARG A 250 18.40 16.99 11.64
C ARG A 250 18.83 15.57 11.29
N ILE A 251 17.95 14.79 10.67
CA ILE A 251 18.28 13.42 10.22
C ILE A 251 19.28 13.46 9.05
N LEU A 252 19.11 14.37 8.08
CA LEU A 252 20.06 14.53 6.96
C LEU A 252 21.47 14.87 7.46
N ALA A 253 21.59 15.70 8.50
CA ALA A 253 22.88 15.98 9.13
C ALA A 253 23.51 14.72 9.72
N LYS A 254 22.74 13.85 10.39
CA LYS A 254 23.24 12.55 10.88
C LYS A 254 23.66 11.65 9.73
N ALA A 255 22.84 11.52 8.69
CA ALA A 255 23.15 10.71 7.51
C ALA A 255 24.48 11.13 6.87
N PHE A 256 24.70 12.44 6.68
CA PHE A 256 25.91 12.96 6.07
C PHE A 256 27.21 12.56 6.81
N HIS A 257 27.14 12.50 8.15
CA HIS A 257 28.28 12.22 9.01
C HIS A 257 28.42 10.75 9.43
N TYR A 258 27.37 9.94 9.23
CA TYR A 258 27.37 8.55 9.65
C TYR A 258 28.35 7.70 8.83
N VAL A 259 29.06 6.82 9.52
CA VAL A 259 30.00 5.86 8.96
C VAL A 259 29.87 4.56 9.74
N ASP A 260 29.70 3.45 9.03
CA ASP A 260 29.67 2.12 9.65
C ASP A 260 31.10 1.56 9.72
N GLU A 261 31.70 1.68 10.91
CA GLU A 261 33.08 1.23 11.19
C GLU A 261 33.25 -0.29 11.01
N ARG A 262 32.16 -1.06 11.00
CA ARG A 262 32.19 -2.52 10.78
C ARG A 262 32.50 -2.89 9.33
N VAL A 263 32.33 -1.95 8.40
CA VAL A 263 32.55 -2.17 6.98
C VAL A 263 34.01 -1.84 6.62
N PRO A 264 34.79 -2.81 6.12
CA PRO A 264 36.19 -2.57 5.78
C PRO A 264 36.37 -1.41 4.80
N GLY A 265 37.36 -0.56 5.09
CA GLY A 265 37.68 0.63 4.30
C GLY A 265 36.88 1.88 4.66
N GLN A 266 36.00 1.82 5.67
CA GLN A 266 35.30 2.99 6.24
C GLN A 266 35.82 3.39 7.63
N GLU A 267 36.80 2.67 8.18
CA GLU A 267 37.35 2.87 9.52
C GLU A 267 38.11 4.20 9.70
N VAL A 268 38.64 4.78 8.61
CA VAL A 268 39.47 5.98 8.69
C VAL A 268 38.60 7.22 8.46
N PRO A 269 38.66 8.25 9.33
CA PRO A 269 37.95 9.50 9.11
C PRO A 269 38.18 10.03 7.70
N ARG A 270 37.08 10.36 7.00
CA ARG A 270 37.11 10.88 5.62
C ARG A 270 38.12 12.01 5.45
N ALA A 271 38.13 12.97 6.38
CA ALA A 271 39.07 14.09 6.37
C ALA A 271 40.54 13.65 6.45
N LEU A 272 40.85 12.68 7.30
CA LEU A 272 42.22 12.17 7.44
C LEU A 272 42.66 11.40 6.18
N THR A 273 41.75 10.63 5.59
CA THR A 273 42.01 9.93 4.32
C THR A 273 42.24 10.93 3.20
N ALA A 274 41.40 11.97 3.08
CA ALA A 274 41.56 13.03 2.10
C ALA A 274 42.94 13.69 2.20
N VAL A 275 43.35 14.08 3.41
CA VAL A 275 44.65 14.70 3.67
C VAL A 275 45.80 13.75 3.31
N ARG A 276 45.75 12.48 3.73
CA ARG A 276 46.78 11.49 3.38
C ARG A 276 46.90 11.26 1.88
N THR A 277 45.77 11.23 1.17
CA THR A 277 45.76 11.01 -0.28
C THR A 277 46.35 12.22 -1.00
N ALA A 278 45.96 13.43 -0.61
CA ALA A 278 46.51 14.67 -1.17
C ALA A 278 48.01 14.85 -0.87
N LEU A 279 48.50 14.33 0.27
CA LEU A 279 49.94 14.31 0.59
C LEU A 279 50.72 13.28 -0.23
N ALA A 280 50.10 12.13 -0.53
CA ALA A 280 50.73 11.05 -1.28
C ALA A 280 50.75 11.34 -2.79
N ASP A 281 49.66 11.92 -3.31
CA ASP A 281 49.50 12.28 -4.71
C ASP A 281 48.69 13.60 -4.82
N PRO A 282 49.37 14.75 -4.96
CA PRO A 282 48.71 16.05 -5.02
C PRO A 282 47.86 16.28 -6.27
N GLU A 283 48.06 15.49 -7.34
CA GLU A 283 47.34 15.64 -8.61
C GLU A 283 46.01 14.88 -8.62
N VAL A 284 45.82 13.92 -7.70
CA VAL A 284 44.60 13.12 -7.60
C VAL A 284 43.61 13.76 -6.64
N ALA A 285 42.49 14.27 -7.18
CA ALA A 285 41.37 14.72 -6.37
C ALA A 285 40.74 13.53 -5.62
N TRP A 286 40.93 13.49 -4.30
CA TRP A 286 40.33 12.45 -3.47
C TRP A 286 38.80 12.57 -3.52
N THR A 287 38.14 11.47 -3.89
CA THR A 287 36.69 11.34 -3.81
C THR A 287 36.35 10.38 -2.66
N PRO A 288 35.47 10.78 -1.73
CA PRO A 288 35.06 9.89 -0.65
C PRO A 288 34.40 8.63 -1.24
N PRO A 289 34.76 7.43 -0.76
CA PRO A 289 34.05 6.23 -1.16
C PRO A 289 32.59 6.34 -0.75
N ALA A 290 31.69 5.77 -1.55
CA ALA A 290 30.27 5.76 -1.25
C ALA A 290 30.04 5.09 0.13
N PRO A 291 29.35 5.76 1.07
CA PRO A 291 29.04 5.17 2.37
C PRO A 291 28.23 3.88 2.22
N ARG A 292 28.54 2.89 3.05
CA ARG A 292 27.89 1.58 3.06
C ARG A 292 27.54 1.15 4.47
N ILE A 293 26.46 0.40 4.60
CA ILE A 293 26.05 -0.26 5.84
C ILE A 293 26.36 -1.75 5.74
N GLY A 294 26.83 -2.36 6.82
CA GLY A 294 27.00 -3.81 6.96
C GLY A 294 25.70 -4.57 6.66
N ALA A 295 25.81 -5.79 6.14
CA ALA A 295 24.64 -6.56 5.70
C ALA A 295 23.62 -6.80 6.83
N ASP A 296 24.11 -6.92 8.05
CA ASP A 296 23.38 -7.07 9.31
C ASP A 296 22.64 -5.79 9.74
N GLY A 297 23.03 -4.60 9.27
CA GLY A 297 22.37 -3.33 9.58
C GLY A 297 21.39 -2.85 8.52
N ARG A 298 21.41 -3.45 7.33
CA ARG A 298 20.61 -2.98 6.19
C ARG A 298 19.14 -3.31 6.29
N ARG A 299 18.75 -4.39 6.99
CA ARG A 299 17.37 -4.87 7.02
C ARG A 299 16.99 -5.36 8.40
N LEU A 300 15.81 -4.95 8.85
CA LEU A 300 15.12 -5.61 9.96
C LEU A 300 14.65 -7.01 9.53
N ASP A 301 14.67 -7.98 10.44
CA ASP A 301 13.90 -9.22 10.27
C ASP A 301 12.40 -8.89 10.47
N VAL A 302 11.68 -8.89 9.36
CA VAL A 302 10.25 -8.57 9.30
C VAL A 302 9.49 -9.75 8.73
N ARG A 303 8.36 -10.06 9.35
CA ARG A 303 7.40 -11.04 8.85
C ARG A 303 6.27 -10.30 8.17
N ASP A 304 6.14 -10.47 6.86
CA ASP A 304 4.96 -9.98 6.15
C ASP A 304 3.83 -11.00 6.38
N PRO A 305 2.71 -10.63 7.05
CA PRO A 305 1.58 -11.53 7.27
C PRO A 305 0.92 -12.02 5.98
N GLU A 306 1.18 -11.37 4.85
CA GLU A 306 0.76 -11.78 3.52
C GLU A 306 1.77 -12.71 2.81
N THR A 307 2.87 -13.07 3.46
CA THR A 307 3.83 -14.08 2.98
C THR A 307 3.70 -15.36 3.81
N GLY A 308 3.70 -16.53 3.15
CA GLY A 308 3.58 -17.84 3.80
C GLY A 308 2.35 -18.65 3.38
N LEU A 309 1.94 -19.62 4.20
CA LEU A 309 0.83 -20.54 3.89
C LEU A 309 -0.56 -19.90 4.05
N ALA A 310 -0.73 -18.96 4.97
CA ALA A 310 -2.00 -18.30 5.23
C ALA A 310 -2.64 -17.64 3.97
N PRO A 311 -1.93 -16.84 3.16
CA PRO A 311 -2.49 -16.29 1.92
C PRO A 311 -2.84 -17.39 0.91
N ILE A 312 -2.08 -18.49 0.85
CA ILE A 312 -2.39 -19.63 -0.03
C ILE A 312 -3.70 -20.27 0.40
N LEU A 313 -3.89 -20.54 1.69
CA LEU A 313 -5.14 -21.08 2.23
C LEU A 313 -6.31 -20.12 2.00
N ARG A 314 -6.11 -18.81 2.17
CA ARG A 314 -7.12 -17.80 1.82
C ARG A 314 -7.44 -17.81 0.33
N ALA A 315 -6.44 -17.96 -0.53
CA ALA A 315 -6.63 -18.04 -1.98
C ALA A 315 -7.37 -19.33 -2.38
N ILE A 316 -7.07 -20.47 -1.77
CA ILE A 316 -7.79 -21.73 -1.96
C ILE A 316 -9.24 -21.59 -1.48
N GLY A 317 -9.46 -21.03 -0.29
CA GLY A 317 -10.80 -20.78 0.23
C GLY A 317 -11.60 -19.81 -0.63
N TRP A 318 -10.96 -18.75 -1.13
CA TRP A 318 -11.56 -17.80 -2.06
C TRP A 318 -11.86 -18.45 -3.40
N PHE A 319 -10.97 -19.28 -3.93
CA PHE A 319 -11.19 -20.06 -5.14
C PHE A 319 -12.35 -21.04 -4.96
N ALA A 320 -12.39 -21.80 -3.86
CA ALA A 320 -13.49 -22.70 -3.54
C ALA A 320 -14.83 -21.94 -3.41
N LEU A 321 -14.82 -20.76 -2.79
CA LEU A 321 -15.98 -19.88 -2.71
C LEU A 321 -16.41 -19.41 -4.11
N LEU A 322 -15.47 -18.99 -4.98
CA LEU A 322 -15.77 -18.62 -6.36
C LEU A 322 -16.31 -19.82 -7.15
N VAL A 323 -15.76 -21.02 -6.97
CA VAL A 323 -16.25 -22.25 -7.61
C VAL A 323 -17.68 -22.55 -7.19
N PHE A 324 -17.96 -22.44 -5.89
CA PHE A 324 -19.33 -22.57 -5.38
C PHE A 324 -20.26 -21.47 -5.91
N LEU A 325 -19.76 -20.25 -6.07
CA LEU A 325 -20.58 -19.11 -6.44
C LEU A 325 -20.88 -19.02 -7.95
N TYR A 326 -20.00 -19.54 -8.81
CA TYR A 326 -20.08 -19.38 -10.27
C TYR A 326 -20.27 -20.72 -11.01
N PRO A 327 -19.32 -21.69 -11.00
CA PRO A 327 -19.48 -23.01 -11.63
C PRO A 327 -20.67 -23.82 -11.14
N VAL A 328 -20.86 -23.94 -9.81
CA VAL A 328 -21.92 -24.79 -9.25
C VAL A 328 -23.31 -24.38 -9.77
N PRO A 329 -23.76 -23.12 -9.62
CA PRO A 329 -25.05 -22.72 -10.17
C PRO A 329 -25.09 -22.79 -11.71
N GLY A 330 -23.97 -22.57 -12.41
CA GLY A 330 -23.90 -22.74 -13.85
C GLY A 330 -24.14 -24.19 -14.31
N ILE A 331 -23.56 -25.17 -13.61
CA ILE A 331 -23.74 -26.60 -13.88
C ILE A 331 -25.18 -27.01 -13.60
N PHE A 332 -25.76 -26.58 -12.47
CA PHE A 332 -27.16 -26.86 -12.16
C PHE A 332 -28.13 -26.19 -13.14
N ALA A 333 -27.86 -24.94 -13.54
CA ALA A 333 -28.63 -24.25 -14.59
C ALA A 333 -28.60 -25.04 -15.92
N PHE A 334 -27.41 -25.49 -16.33
CA PHE A 334 -27.22 -26.26 -17.55
C PHE A 334 -27.89 -27.63 -17.47
N ALA A 335 -27.78 -28.34 -16.35
CA ALA A 335 -28.41 -29.64 -16.15
C ALA A 335 -29.95 -29.52 -16.17
N GLY A 336 -30.51 -28.51 -15.49
CA GLY A 336 -31.94 -28.21 -15.54
C GLY A 336 -32.42 -27.85 -16.94
N PHE A 337 -31.63 -27.06 -17.69
CA PHE A 337 -31.93 -26.74 -19.08
C PHE A 337 -31.90 -27.97 -20.00
N MET A 338 -30.90 -28.85 -19.87
CA MET A 338 -30.82 -30.10 -20.64
C MET A 338 -32.00 -31.03 -20.35
N SER A 339 -32.40 -31.16 -19.09
CA SER A 339 -33.59 -31.94 -18.70
C SER A 339 -34.88 -31.43 -19.37
N VAL A 340 -35.01 -30.11 -19.57
CA VAL A 340 -36.15 -29.52 -20.29
C VAL A 340 -36.08 -29.80 -21.79
N ILE A 341 -34.89 -29.89 -22.39
CA ILE A 341 -34.71 -30.18 -23.82
C ILE A 341 -34.87 -31.67 -24.13
N ASP A 342 -34.41 -32.55 -23.24
CA ASP A 342 -34.48 -34.00 -23.42
C ASP A 342 -35.89 -34.57 -23.13
N GLY A 343 -36.77 -33.81 -22.47
CA GLY A 343 -38.19 -34.11 -22.27
C GLY A 343 -39.05 -33.90 -23.52
N HIS A 344 -38.64 -34.48 -24.66
CA HIS A 344 -39.38 -34.50 -25.91
C HIS A 344 -39.69 -35.92 -26.37
#